data_AF-A0A327W606-F1
#
_entry.id   AF-A0A327W606-F1
#
_cell.length_a   1.000
_cell.length_b   1.000
_cell.length_c   1.000
_cell.angle_alpha   90.00
_cell.angle_beta   90.00
_cell.angle_gamma   90.00
#
_symmetry.space_group_name_H-M   'P 1'
#
loop_
_entity.id
_entity.type
_entity.pdbx_description
1 polymer ?
#
loop_
_entity_poly.entity_id
_entity_poly.type
_entity_poly.pdbx_seq_one_letter_code
_entity_poly.pdbx_strand_id
1 'polypeptide(L)' 'MVAARMAAAVLATWATLILLLLAPLPLPEHWRYYIYSPASVGLWLLTMLVAPVVVCTVKWPWISTGGR' A
#
# COMPACT_ATOMS: atom_id res chain seq x y z
N MET A 1 -15.82 14.51 3.52
CA MET A 1 -15.03 14.23 4.75
C MET A 1 -14.44 12.82 4.80
N VAL A 2 -15.20 11.75 4.52
CA VAL A 2 -14.69 10.36 4.57
C VAL A 2 -13.56 10.11 3.54
N ALA A 3 -13.74 10.57 2.29
CA ALA A 3 -12.73 10.43 1.24
C ALA A 3 -11.39 11.11 1.58
N ALA A 4 -11.43 12.31 2.18
CA ALA A 4 -10.23 13.02 2.61
C ALA A 4 -9.52 12.30 3.76
N ARG A 5 -10.25 11.72 4.72
CA ARG A 5 -9.67 10.89 5.79
C ARG A 5 -9.05 9.61 5.25
N MET A 6 -9.70 8.95 4.28
CA MET A 6 -9.15 7.77 3.59
C MET A 6 -7.86 8.12 2.84
N ALA A 7 -7.86 9.21 2.07
CA ALA A 7 -6.66 9.67 1.37
C ALA A 7 -5.52 9.99 2.34
N ALA A 8 -5.81 10.67 3.45
CA ALA A 8 -4.81 10.98 4.48
C ALA A 8 -4.25 9.71 5.14
N ALA A 9 -5.11 8.73 5.46
CA ALA A 9 -4.67 7.44 6.03
C ALA A 9 -3.79 6.65 5.05
N VAL A 10 -4.14 6.64 3.77
CA VAL A 10 -3.33 6.04 2.72
C VAL A 10 -1.98 6.75 2.66
N LEU A 11 -1.96 8.07 2.47
CA LEU A 11 -0.71 8.84 2.38
C LEU A 11 0.19 8.68 3.62
N ALA A 12 -0.39 8.65 4.82
CA ALA A 12 0.35 8.42 6.05
C ALA A 12 0.96 7.01 6.13
N THR A 13 0.21 5.99 5.69
CA THR A 13 0.70 4.61 5.61
C THR A 13 1.87 4.52 4.61
N TRP A 14 1.72 5.13 3.44
CA TRP A 14 2.77 5.20 2.43
C TRP A 14 4.03 5.91 2.94
N ALA A 15 3.89 7.08 3.57
CA ALA A 15 5.00 7.83 4.13
C ALA A 15 5.74 7.04 5.23
N THR A 16 5.00 6.32 6.08
CA THR A 16 5.57 5.49 7.15
C THR A 16 6.38 4.33 6.57
N LEU A 17 5.84 3.64 5.56
CA LEU A 17 6.54 2.54 4.88
C LEU A 17 7.81 3.02 4.18
N ILE A 18 7.76 4.18 3.50
CA ILE A 18 8.92 4.80 2.86
C ILE A 18 10.00 5.19 3.88
N LEU A 19 9.61 5.76 5.03
CA LEU A 19 10.52 6.09 6.13
C LEU A 19 11.21 4.85 6.70
N LEU A 20 10.47 3.75 6.90
CA LEU A 20 11.03 2.47 7.35
C LEU A 20 11.99 1.85 6.33
N LEU A 21 11.76 2.07 5.03
CA LEU A 21 12.67 1.66 3.95
C LEU A 21 13.93 2.55 3.85
N LEU A 22 13.83 3.84 4.14
CA LEU A 22 14.95 4.80 4.07
C LEU A 22 15.84 4.77 5.32
N ALA A 23 15.26 4.53 6.48
CA ALA A 23 15.97 4.43 7.76
C ALA A 23 15.83 3.01 8.32
N PRO A 24 16.64 2.05 7.86
CA PRO A 24 16.63 0.67 8.38
C PRO A 24 17.35 0.54 9.73
N LEU A 25 18.00 1.61 10.21
CA LEU A 25 18.78 1.61 11.46
C LEU A 25 18.01 1.20 12.73
N PRO A 26 16.75 1.62 12.96
CA PRO A 26 15.98 1.21 14.13
C PRO A 26 15.32 -0.17 13.99
N LEU A 27 15.37 -0.79 12.80
CA LEU A 27 14.80 -2.12 12.57
C LEU A 27 15.79 -3.21 12.99
N PRO A 28 15.35 -4.24 13.73
CA PRO A 28 16.20 -5.37 14.08
C PRO A 28 16.76 -6.06 12.83
N GLU A 29 18.02 -6.51 12.89
CA GLU A 29 18.75 -7.18 11.79
C GLU A 29 17.91 -8.26 11.07
N HIS A 30 17.13 -9.06 11.81
CA HIS A 30 16.29 -10.12 11.24
C HIS A 30 15.13 -9.60 10.36
N TRP A 31 14.66 -8.37 10.56
CA TRP A 31 13.62 -7.75 9.72
C TRP A 31 14.18 -7.17 8.43
N ARG A 32 15.45 -6.73 8.44
CA ARG A 32 16.10 -6.16 7.25
C ARG A 32 16.14 -7.17 6.10
N TYR A 33 16.38 -8.44 6.41
CA TYR A 33 16.41 -9.51 5.40
C TYR A 33 15.04 -9.74 4.74
N TYR A 34 13.95 -9.63 5.49
CA TYR A 34 12.59 -9.79 4.95
C TYR A 34 12.10 -8.53 4.21
N ILE A 35 12.53 -7.33 4.62
CA ILE A 35 12.14 -6.07 3.98
C ILE A 35 12.86 -5.87 2.64
N TYR A 36 14.15 -6.20 2.56
CA TYR A 36 14.94 -6.08 1.32
C TYR A 36 15.04 -7.37 0.51
N SER A 37 14.35 -8.43 0.92
CA SER A 37 14.23 -9.64 0.11
C SER A 37 13.64 -9.27 -1.26
N PRO A 38 14.26 -9.68 -2.38
CA PRO A 38 13.73 -9.41 -3.72
C PRO A 38 12.31 -9.98 -3.90
N ALA A 39 11.95 -11.02 -3.14
CA ALA A 39 10.60 -11.56 -3.12
C ALA A 39 9.60 -10.60 -2.48
N SER A 40 9.94 -9.94 -1.38
CA SER A 40 9.07 -8.97 -0.70
C SER A 40 8.90 -7.69 -1.52
N VAL A 41 9.98 -7.18 -2.13
CA VAL A 41 9.92 -6.03 -3.04
C VAL A 41 9.09 -6.39 -4.29
N GLY A 42 9.29 -7.60 -4.83
CA GLY A 42 8.49 -8.10 -5.95
C GLY A 42 7.01 -8.25 -5.62
N LEU A 43 6.67 -8.79 -4.44
CA LEU A 43 5.32 -8.87 -3.92
C LEU A 43 4.70 -7.49 -3.74
N TRP A 44 5.46 -6.54 -3.22
CA TRP A 44 5.02 -5.15 -3.05
C TRP A 44 4.69 -4.48 -4.39
N LEU A 45 5.57 -4.62 -5.39
CA LEU A 45 5.33 -4.13 -6.75
C LEU A 45 4.12 -4.80 -7.40
N LEU A 46 3.98 -6.12 -7.23
CA LEU A 46 2.81 -6.87 -7.69
C LEU A 46 1.52 -6.36 -7.04
N THR A 47 1.52 -6.15 -5.73
CA THR A 47 0.35 -5.60 -5.03
C THR A 47 0.04 -4.18 -5.47
N MET A 48 1.06 -3.34 -5.71
CA MET A 48 0.86 -1.99 -6.28
C MET A 48 0.16 -2.01 -7.64
N LEU A 49 0.45 -3.01 -8.46
CA LEU A 49 -0.14 -3.16 -9.79
C LEU A 49 -1.53 -3.81 -9.76
N VAL A 50 -1.69 -4.85 -8.93
CA VAL A 50 -2.90 -5.69 -8.90
C VAL A 50 -3.99 -5.07 -8.02
N ALA A 51 -3.64 -4.43 -6.91
CA ALA A 51 -4.63 -3.88 -5.98
C ALA A 51 -5.54 -2.82 -6.62
N PRO A 52 -5.06 -1.86 -7.44
CA PRO A 52 -5.92 -0.91 -8.13
C PRO A 52 -6.92 -1.60 -9.07
N VAL A 53 -6.46 -2.59 -9.84
CA VAL A 53 -7.32 -3.35 -10.75
C VAL A 53 -8.41 -4.08 -9.96
N VAL A 54 -8.02 -4.86 -8.94
CA VAL A 54 -8.94 -5.62 -8.10
C VAL A 54 -9.95 -4.70 -7.41
N VAL A 55 -9.50 -3.58 -6.84
CA VAL A 55 -10.40 -2.61 -6.18
C VAL A 55 -11.37 -2.01 -7.19
N CYS A 56 -10.90 -1.59 -8.37
CA CYS A 56 -11.75 -1.08 -9.43
C CYS A 56 -12.77 -2.12 -9.91
N THR A 57 -12.38 -3.39 -10.06
CA THR A 57 -13.29 -4.47 -10.49
C THR A 57 -14.32 -4.79 -9.42
N VAL A 58 -13.90 -4.97 -8.16
CA VAL A 58 -14.80 -5.30 -7.04
C VAL A 58 -15.75 -4.17 -6.74
N LYS A 59 -15.29 -2.92 -6.81
CA LYS A 59 -16.11 -1.72 -6.58
C LYS A 59 -16.78 -1.23 -7.87
N TRP A 60 -16.57 -1.87 -9.01
CA TRP A 60 -17.14 -1.48 -10.30
C TRP A 60 -18.66 -1.25 -10.24
N PRO A 61 -19.47 -2.12 -9.61
CA PRO A 61 -20.91 -1.89 -9.53
C PRO A 61 -21.28 -0.61 -8.78
N TRP A 62 -20.53 -0.27 -7.71
CA TRP A 62 -20.73 0.97 -6.95
C TRP A 62 -20.23 2.20 -7.70
N ILE A 63 -19.09 2.06 -8.40
CA ILE A 63 -18.52 3.11 -9.26
C ILE A 63 -19.48 3.41 -10.43
N SER A 64 -20.02 2.38 -11.08
CA SER A 64 -20.90 2.52 -12.25
C SER A 64 -22.29 3.06 -11.90
N THR A 65 -22.77 2.81 -10.68
CA THR A 65 -24.09 3.29 -10.20
C THR A 65 -24.01 4.61 -9.43
N GLY A 66 -22.81 5.12 -9.16
CA GLY A 66 -22.61 6.37 -8.43
C GLY A 66 -23.12 6.32 -6.99
N GLY A 67 -23.20 5.13 -6.38
CA GLY A 67 -23.68 4.95 -5.01
C GLY A 67 -25.17 5.19 -4.79
N ARG A 68 -26.00 4.96 -5.82
CA ARG A 68 -27.47 4.89 -5.69
C ARG A 68 -27.94 3.50 -5.31
#